data_AF-A0A8I1ADD7-F1
#
_entry.id   AF-A0A8I1ADD7-F1
#
_cell.length_a   1.000
_cell.length_b   1.000
_cell.length_c   1.000
_cell.angle_alpha   90.00
_cell.angle_beta   90.00
_cell.angle_gamma   90.00
#
_symmetry.space_group_name_H-M   'P 1'
#
loop_
_entity.id
_entity.type
_entity.pdbx_description
1 polymer ?
#
loop_
_entity_poly.entity_id
_entity_poly.type
_entity_poly.pdbx_seq_one_letter_code
_entity_poly.pdbx_strand_id
1 'polypeptide(L)'
;MDVFQRFVQQNVDQVQTAKSERVVILPRELERSFEHYCRKRNLSFNEALVKLMEEACKSEQKGKKDQKKDEQEPDAALFMNDAL
;
A
#
# COMPACT_ATOMS: atom_id res chain seq x y z
N MET A 1 -23.79 -24.03 -9.10
CA MET A 1 -23.27 -23.27 -10.24
C MET A 1 -22.50 -24.22 -11.12
N ASP A 2 -22.86 -24.29 -12.39
CA ASP A 2 -22.34 -25.28 -13.33
C ASP A 2 -20.85 -25.01 -13.65
N VAL A 3 -20.07 -26.07 -13.92
CA VAL A 3 -18.62 -25.95 -14.19
C VAL A 3 -18.38 -25.03 -15.39
N PHE A 4 -19.26 -25.12 -16.39
CA PHE A 4 -19.23 -24.29 -17.58
C PHE A 4 -19.47 -22.80 -17.25
N GLN A 5 -20.42 -22.48 -16.37
CA GLN A 5 -20.67 -21.10 -15.95
C GLN A 5 -19.47 -20.49 -15.21
N ARG A 6 -18.79 -21.27 -14.37
CA ARG A 6 -17.54 -20.82 -13.71
C ARG A 6 -16.42 -20.58 -14.72
N PHE A 7 -16.28 -21.47 -15.70
CA PHE A 7 -15.26 -21.33 -16.75
C PHE A 7 -15.48 -20.08 -17.61
N VAL A 8 -16.73 -19.83 -18.03
CA VAL A 8 -17.10 -18.63 -18.79
C VAL A 8 -16.86 -17.36 -17.97
N GLN A 9 -17.27 -17.33 -16.70
CA GLN A 9 -17.00 -16.17 -15.84
C GLN A 9 -15.51 -15.88 -15.64
N GLN A 10 -14.68 -16.92 -15.52
CA GLN A 10 -13.26 -16.77 -15.25
C GLN A 10 -12.44 -16.43 -16.51
N ASN A 11 -12.87 -16.84 -17.70
CA ASN A 11 -12.07 -16.73 -18.92
C ASN A 11 -12.66 -15.82 -20.00
N VAL A 12 -13.98 -15.58 -19.97
CA VAL A 12 -14.70 -14.76 -20.95
C VAL A 12 -15.16 -13.44 -20.32
N ASP A 13 -15.74 -13.49 -19.13
CA ASP A 13 -16.26 -12.29 -18.45
C ASP A 13 -15.24 -11.58 -17.55
N GLN A 14 -14.09 -12.21 -17.26
CA GLN A 14 -12.95 -11.46 -16.75
C GLN A 14 -12.50 -10.54 -17.88
N VAL A 15 -13.09 -9.34 -17.89
CA VAL A 15 -12.50 -8.13 -18.46
C VAL A 15 -11.05 -8.20 -18.06
N GLN A 16 -10.17 -8.56 -19.00
CA GLN A 16 -8.73 -8.59 -18.79
C GLN A 16 -8.46 -7.27 -18.12
N THR A 17 -8.13 -7.27 -16.82
CA THR A 17 -7.90 -6.05 -16.07
C THR A 17 -6.80 -5.38 -16.83
N ALA A 18 -7.18 -4.38 -17.65
CA ALA A 18 -6.32 -3.87 -18.68
C ALA A 18 -5.07 -3.43 -17.94
N LYS A 19 -3.93 -4.04 -18.25
CA LYS A 19 -2.66 -3.69 -17.64
C LYS A 19 -2.51 -2.19 -17.91
N SER A 20 -2.78 -1.38 -16.90
CA SER A 20 -2.80 0.06 -17.05
C SER A 20 -1.34 0.47 -17.11
N GLU A 21 -0.84 0.63 -18.33
CA GLU A 21 0.50 1.16 -18.55
C GLU A 21 0.51 2.62 -18.11
N ARG A 22 1.42 2.95 -17.22
CA ARG A 22 1.62 4.31 -16.71
C ARG A 22 3.06 4.71 -16.97
N VAL A 23 3.24 5.90 -17.52
CA VAL A 23 4.56 6.47 -17.74
C VAL A 23 4.93 7.29 -16.51
N VAL A 24 6.07 6.96 -15.89
CA VAL A 24 6.64 7.72 -14.78
C VAL A 24 7.88 8.44 -15.29
N ILE A 25 7.90 9.76 -15.15
CA ILE A 25 9.05 10.58 -15.51
C ILE A 25 9.93 10.73 -14.28
N LEU A 26 11.11 10.12 -14.33
CA LEU A 26 12.11 10.24 -13.26
C LEU A 26 13.00 11.48 -13.53
N PRO A 27 13.15 12.40 -12.57
CA PRO A 27 14.13 13.48 -12.67
C PRO A 27 15.56 12.94 -12.78
N ARG A 28 16.39 13.57 -13.62
CA ARG A 28 17.78 13.15 -13.88
C ARG A 28 18.64 13.02 -12.62
N GLU A 29 18.39 13.86 -11.63
CA GLU A 29 19.11 13.86 -10.35
C GLU A 29 18.89 12.54 -9.57
N LEU A 30 17.74 11.90 -9.76
CA LEU A 30 17.36 10.65 -9.09
C LEU A 30 17.73 9.40 -9.88
N GLU A 31 18.16 9.52 -11.15
CA GLU A 31 18.52 8.36 -11.97
C GLU A 31 19.64 7.53 -11.35
N ARG A 32 20.72 8.20 -10.91
CA ARG A 32 21.89 7.51 -10.32
C ARG A 32 21.57 6.81 -9.01
N SER A 33 20.80 7.46 -8.15
CA SER A 33 20.42 6.90 -6.85
C SER A 33 19.45 5.72 -7.02
N PHE A 34 18.52 5.84 -7.98
CA PHE A 34 17.59 4.77 -8.32
C PHE A 34 18.29 3.57 -8.97
N GLU A 35 19.21 3.80 -9.89
CA GLU A 35 20.01 2.73 -10.52
C GLU A 35 20.84 1.99 -9.47
N HIS A 36 21.45 2.72 -8.53
CA HIS A 36 22.17 2.11 -7.41
C HIS A 36 21.23 1.27 -6.52
N TYR A 37 20.03 1.77 -6.22
CA TYR A 37 19.00 1.02 -5.48
C TYR A 37 18.65 -0.31 -6.17
N CYS A 38 18.47 -0.28 -7.50
CA CYS A 38 18.15 -1.45 -8.31
C CYS A 38 19.28 -2.48 -8.27
N ARG A 39 20.51 -2.05 -8.52
CA ARG A 39 21.71 -2.92 -8.50
C ARG A 39 21.93 -3.56 -7.14
N LYS A 40 21.79 -2.79 -6.05
CA LYS A 40 22.01 -3.30 -4.69
C LYS A 40 21.03 -4.42 -4.32
N ARG A 41 19.83 -4.44 -4.91
CA ARG A 41 18.76 -5.40 -4.61
C ARG A 41 18.54 -6.44 -5.70
N ASN A 42 19.34 -6.42 -6.77
CA ASN A 42 19.16 -7.25 -7.97
C ASN A 42 17.72 -7.19 -8.52
N LEU A 43 17.17 -5.97 -8.61
CA LEU A 43 15.83 -5.73 -9.15
C LEU A 43 15.92 -5.06 -10.53
N SER A 44 14.98 -5.38 -11.41
CA SER A 44 14.75 -4.59 -12.61
C SER A 44 14.19 -3.21 -12.26
N PHE A 45 14.31 -2.25 -13.18
CA PHE A 45 13.81 -0.89 -12.99
C PHE A 45 12.32 -0.87 -12.60
N ASN A 46 11.50 -1.65 -13.30
CA ASN A 46 10.06 -1.70 -13.07
C ASN A 46 9.73 -2.36 -11.71
N GLU A 47 10.40 -3.46 -11.36
CA GLU A 47 10.18 -4.13 -10.07
C GLU A 47 10.56 -3.23 -8.89
N ALA A 48 11.68 -2.53 -9.00
CA ALA A 48 12.11 -1.59 -7.97
C ALA A 48 11.11 -0.44 -7.80
N LEU A 49 10.55 0.07 -8.90
CA LEU A 49 9.57 1.14 -8.87
C LEU A 49 8.25 0.69 -8.24
N VAL A 50 7.75 -0.50 -8.61
CA VAL A 50 6.55 -1.10 -7.99
C VAL A 50 6.77 -1.32 -6.50
N LYS A 51 7.93 -1.84 -6.10
CA LYS A 51 8.27 -2.08 -4.70
C LYS A 51 8.29 -0.80 -3.87
N LEU A 52 8.86 0.28 -4.39
CA LEU A 52 8.83 1.58 -3.72
C LEU A 52 7.42 2.14 -3.58
N MET A 53 6.58 1.99 -4.60
CA MET A 53 5.17 2.40 -4.54
C MET A 53 4.42 1.60 -3.46
N GLU A 54 4.63 0.28 -3.39
CA GLU A 54 4.03 -0.55 -2.34
C GLU A 54 4.49 -0.15 -0.93
N GLU A 55 5.79 0.12 -0.75
CA GLU A 55 6.36 0.57 0.52
C GLU A 55 5.76 1.92 0.95
N ALA A 56 5.63 2.87 0.01
CA ALA A 56 5.00 4.16 0.25
C ALA A 56 3.52 4.00 0.66
N CYS A 57 2.73 3.23 -0.10
CA CYS A 57 1.33 2.94 0.22
C CYS A 57 1.18 2.30 1.62
N LYS A 58 2.06 1.35 1.98
CA LYS A 58 2.05 0.70 3.30
C LYS A 58 2.37 1.70 4.42
N SER A 59 3.26 2.66 4.16
CA SER A 59 3.64 3.68 5.16
C SER A 59 2.50 4.67 5.43
N GLU A 60 1.79 5.11 4.39
CA GLU A 60 0.62 6.00 4.52
C GLU A 60 -0.55 5.33 5.27
N GLN A 61 -0.74 4.03 5.08
CA GLN A 61 -1.77 3.27 5.80
C GLN A 61 -1.46 3.10 7.29
N LYS A 62 -0.17 2.98 7.65
CA LYS A 62 0.25 2.90 9.06
C LYS A 62 0.10 4.24 9.79
N GLY A 63 0.48 5.35 9.14
CA GLY A 63 0.34 6.70 9.73
C GLY A 63 -1.09 7.07 10.12
N LYS A 64 -2.10 6.55 9.42
CA LYS A 64 -3.52 6.79 9.76
C LYS A 64 -4.05 5.99 10.96
N LYS A 65 -3.35 4.94 11.41
CA LYS A 65 -3.77 4.14 12.57
C LYS A 65 -3.21 4.67 13.89
N ASP A 66 -2.02 5.27 13.87
CA ASP A 66 -1.37 5.73 15.09
C ASP A 66 -1.84 7.12 15.55
N GLN A 67 -2.39 7.97 14.66
CA GLN A 67 -2.93 9.29 15.05
C GLN A 67 -4.27 9.26 15.81
N LYS A 68 -4.91 8.10 15.99
CA LYS A 68 -6.22 8.01 16.69
C LYS A 68 -6.13 7.63 18.16
N LYS A 69 -4.92 7.41 18.71
CA LYS A 69 -4.77 6.85 20.07
C LYS A 69 -4.37 7.84 21.17
N ASP A 70 -3.98 9.07 20.85
CA ASP A 70 -3.37 9.97 21.83
C ASP A 70 -4.28 11.12 22.33
N GLU A 71 -5.57 11.13 22.00
CA GLU A 71 -6.54 12.11 22.53
C GLU A 71 -7.71 11.47 23.28
N GLN A 72 -7.44 10.46 24.12
CA GLN A 72 -8.40 10.06 25.15
C GLN A 72 -7.99 10.74 26.46
N GLU A 73 -8.60 11.90 26.73
CA GLU A 73 -8.55 12.53 28.05
C GLU A 73 -8.95 11.48 29.11
N PRO A 74 -8.22 11.36 30.23
CA PRO A 74 -8.55 10.39 31.27
C PRO A 74 -9.93 10.70 31.85
N ASP A 75 -10.79 9.69 31.86
CA ASP A 75 -12.20 9.76 32.25
C ASP A 75 -12.32 10.16 33.73
N ALA A 76 -12.81 11.38 34.01
CA ALA A 76 -12.89 11.95 35.36
C ALA A 76 -13.78 11.14 36.32
N ALA A 77 -14.65 10.27 35.79
CA ALA A 77 -15.53 9.39 36.56
C ALA A 77 -14.77 8.32 37.38
N LEU A 78 -13.53 7.97 37.00
CA LEU A 78 -12.71 6.99 37.72
C LEU A 78 -12.10 7.52 39.02
N PHE A 79 -12.04 8.84 39.22
CA PHE A 79 -11.43 9.46 40.42
C PHE A 79 -12.42 9.66 41.58
N MET A 80 -13.73 9.62 41.33
CA MET A 80 -14.77 9.92 42.35
C MET A 80 -15.27 8.67 43.10
N ASN A 81 -14.83 7.47 42.71
CA ASN A 81 -15.32 6.22 43.30
C ASN A 81 -14.56 5.77 44.56
N ASP A 82 -13.54 6.50 45.00
CA ASP A 82 -12.72 6.16 46.17
C ASP A 82 -13.10 6.95 47.44
N ALA A 83 -14.24 7.65 47.42
CA ALA A 83 -14.70 8.53 48.51
C ALA A 83 -16.12 8.23 49.02
N LEU A 84 -16.56 6.97 48.98
CA LEU A 84 -17.79 6.50 49.64
C LEU A 84 -17.53 5.29 50.55
#